data_AF-A0A7G8VY63-F1
#
_entry.id   AF-A0A7G8VY63-F1
#
_cell.length_a   1.000
_cell.length_b   1.000
_cell.length_c   1.000
_cell.angle_alpha   90.00
_cell.angle_beta   90.00
_cell.angle_gamma   90.00
#
_symmetry.space_group_name_H-M   'P 1'
#
loop_
_entity.id
_entity.type
_entity.pdbx_description
1 polymer ?
#
loop_
_entity_poly.entity_id
_entity_poly.type
_entity_poly.pdbx_seq_one_letter_code
_entity_poly.pdbx_strand_id
1 'polypeptide(L)'
;MSNLTIAVDEKIVRQARVRAINEGTSVSARIREFLADYAQGKDRQQIAGQAFIAAARRSKANSENAQWSRDDAHDRPYPTIAPAITPAGTSSPSSSA
;
A
#
# COMPACT_ATOMS: atom_id res chain seq x y z
N MET A 1 -0.34 -16.64 23.39
CA MET A 1 -1.53 -15.76 23.51
C MET A 1 -1.43 -15.03 24.84
N SER A 2 -1.67 -13.72 24.85
CA SER A 2 -1.67 -12.88 26.05
C SER A 2 -3.11 -12.41 26.31
N ASN A 3 -3.51 -12.36 27.59
CA ASN A 3 -4.81 -11.84 28.00
C ASN A 3 -4.63 -10.41 28.52
N LEU A 4 -5.46 -9.49 28.02
CA LEU A 4 -5.48 -8.10 28.44
C LEU A 4 -6.81 -7.81 29.14
N THR A 5 -6.74 -7.32 30.38
CA THR A 5 -7.90 -6.83 31.14
C THR A 5 -7.84 -5.32 31.23
N ILE A 6 -8.91 -4.64 30.81
CA ILE A 6 -9.03 -3.18 30.85
C ILE A 6 -10.36 -2.79 31.49
N ALA A 7 -10.37 -1.69 32.25
CA ALA A 7 -11.59 -1.08 32.74
C ALA A 7 -12.12 -0.11 31.69
N VAL A 8 -13.38 -0.29 31.26
CA VAL A 8 -14.06 0.54 30.27
C VAL A 8 -15.50 0.74 30.76
N ASP A 9 -16.08 1.90 30.46
CA ASP A 9 -17.49 2.16 30.76
C ASP A 9 -18.40 1.10 30.11
N GLU A 10 -19.30 0.53 30.91
CA GLU A 10 -20.22 -0.54 30.48
C GLU A 10 -21.10 -0.12 29.30
N LYS A 11 -21.51 1.15 29.23
CA LYS A 11 -22.34 1.68 28.15
C LYS A 11 -21.59 1.61 26.82
N ILE A 12 -20.30 1.92 26.83
CA ILE A 12 -19.43 1.84 25.65
C ILE A 12 -19.28 0.37 25.23
N VAL A 13 -19.03 -0.54 26.17
CA VAL A 13 -18.90 -1.98 25.87
C VAL A 13 -20.18 -2.53 25.25
N ARG A 14 -21.35 -2.14 25.78
CA ARG A 14 -22.65 -2.56 25.24
C ARG A 14 -22.86 -2.08 23.82
N GLN A 15 -22.59 -0.80 23.54
CA GLN A 15 -22.71 -0.24 22.19
C GLN A 15 -21.73 -0.89 21.21
N ALA A 16 -20.48 -1.10 21.62
CA ALA A 16 -19.47 -1.77 20.81
C ALA A 16 -19.88 -3.21 20.45
N ARG A 17 -20.51 -3.94 21.39
CA ARG A 17 -21.02 -5.29 21.12
C ARG A 17 -22.13 -5.29 20.08
N VAL A 18 -23.12 -4.39 20.21
CA VAL A 18 -24.22 -4.28 19.23
C VAL A 18 -23.65 -3.98 17.84
N ARG A 19 -22.70 -3.05 17.76
CA ARG A 19 -22.04 -2.71 16.50
C ARG A 19 -21.27 -3.89 15.91
N ALA A 20 -20.48 -4.59 16.72
CA ALA A 20 -19.69 -5.72 16.26
C ALA A 20 -20.58 -6.85 15.71
N ILE A 21 -21.72 -7.12 16.34
CA ILE A 21 -22.69 -8.10 15.85
C ILE A 21 -23.24 -7.70 14.48
N ASN A 22 -23.62 -6.44 14.31
CA ASN A 22 -24.11 -5.92 13.02
C ASN A 22 -23.04 -6.02 11.91
N GLU A 23 -21.77 -5.87 12.27
CA GLU A 23 -20.61 -6.01 11.37
C GLU A 23 -20.16 -7.48 11.18
N GLY A 24 -20.84 -8.46 11.82
CA GLY A 24 -20.47 -9.88 11.74
C GLY A 24 -19.14 -10.22 12.43
N THR A 25 -18.72 -9.40 13.40
CA THR A 25 -17.45 -9.53 14.13
C THR A 25 -17.64 -9.54 15.65
N SER A 26 -16.55 -9.49 16.40
CA SER A 26 -16.57 -9.37 17.87
C SER A 26 -15.75 -8.18 18.33
N VAL A 27 -16.11 -7.63 19.50
CA VAL A 27 -15.34 -6.55 20.14
C VAL A 27 -13.88 -6.98 20.36
N SER A 28 -13.66 -8.22 20.79
CA SER A 28 -12.30 -8.75 20.99
C SER A 28 -11.51 -8.84 19.67
N ALA A 29 -12.15 -9.21 18.56
CA ALA A 29 -11.49 -9.18 17.25
C ALA A 29 -11.08 -7.77 16.86
N ARG A 30 -11.98 -6.79 17.03
CA ARG A 30 -11.71 -5.39 16.70
C ARG A 30 -10.62 -4.76 17.59
N ILE A 31 -10.59 -5.10 18.88
CA ILE A 31 -9.52 -4.67 19.79
C ILE A 31 -8.18 -5.28 19.39
N ARG A 32 -8.15 -6.57 19.02
CA ARG A 32 -6.90 -7.21 18.55
C ARG A 32 -6.35 -6.53 17.30
N GLU A 33 -7.21 -6.24 16.33
CA GLU A 33 -6.81 -5.54 15.10
C GLU A 33 -6.33 -4.13 15.40
N PHE A 34 -7.06 -3.38 16.25
CA PHE A 34 -6.64 -2.05 16.68
C PHE A 34 -5.28 -2.07 17.37
N LEU A 35 -5.02 -3.03 18.27
CA LEU A 35 -3.73 -3.14 18.95
C LEU A 35 -2.60 -3.55 18.00
N ALA A 36 -2.88 -4.39 17.00
CA ALA A 36 -1.92 -4.73 15.96
C ALA A 36 -1.56 -3.49 15.12
N ASP A 37 -2.56 -2.74 14.66
CA ASP A 37 -2.36 -1.49 13.93
C ASP A 37 -1.63 -0.44 14.78
N TYR A 38 -1.98 -0.32 16.07
CA TYR A 38 -1.33 0.59 17.00
C TYR A 38 0.15 0.24 17.21
N ALA A 39 0.47 -1.05 17.33
CA ALA A 39 1.85 -1.53 17.41
C ALA A 39 2.62 -1.28 16.10
N GLN A 40 1.96 -1.48 14.94
CA GLN A 40 2.53 -1.27 13.61
C GLN A 40 2.57 0.20 13.17
N GLY A 41 1.89 1.11 13.86
CA GLY A 41 1.80 2.53 13.48
C GLY A 41 3.16 3.21 13.41
N LYS A 42 4.14 2.75 14.20
CA LYS A 42 5.55 3.18 14.09
C LYS A 42 6.26 2.56 12.89
N ASP A 43 5.92 1.33 12.53
CA ASP A 43 6.49 0.62 11.39
C ASP A 43 6.07 1.25 10.07
N ARG A 44 4.81 1.63 9.83
CA ARG A 44 4.44 2.22 8.52
C ARG A 44 5.21 3.50 8.19
N GLN A 45 5.34 4.42 9.15
CA GLN A 45 6.12 5.65 8.94
C GLN A 45 7.62 5.36 8.82
N GLN A 46 8.15 4.44 9.63
CA GLN A 46 9.55 4.04 9.55
C GLN A 46 9.87 3.29 8.25
N ILE A 47 9.01 2.38 7.80
CA ILE A 47 9.11 1.64 6.54
C ILE A 47 9.03 2.62 5.36
N ALA A 48 8.08 3.56 5.37
CA ALA A 48 7.99 4.59 4.34
C ALA A 48 9.26 5.48 4.32
N GLY A 49 9.76 5.87 5.49
CA GLY A 49 11.01 6.62 5.62
C GLY A 49 12.23 5.84 5.13
N GLN A 50 12.34 4.55 5.47
CA GLN A 50 13.41 3.68 4.98
C GLN A 50 13.31 3.45 3.47
N ALA A 51 12.11 3.23 2.94
CA ALA A 51 11.87 3.10 1.51
C ALA A 51 12.27 4.38 0.75
N PHE A 52 11.94 5.55 1.31
CA PHE A 52 12.35 6.85 0.78
C PHE A 52 13.87 7.03 0.79
N ILE A 53 14.55 6.78 1.92
CA ILE A 53 16.02 6.87 1.99
C ILE A 53 16.68 5.88 1.03
N ALA A 54 16.16 4.65 0.92
CA ALA A 54 16.69 3.66 0.00
C ALA A 54 16.49 4.08 -1.47
N ALA A 55 15.36 4.69 -1.80
CA ALA A 55 15.12 5.25 -3.13
C ALA A 55 16.06 6.44 -3.42
N ALA A 56 16.25 7.34 -2.46
CA ALA A 56 17.17 8.48 -2.58
C ALA A 56 18.61 8.01 -2.82
N ARG A 57 19.09 6.99 -2.09
CA ARG A 57 20.43 6.42 -2.28
C ARG A 57 20.62 5.72 -3.64
N ARG A 58 19.58 5.08 -4.16
CA ARG A 58 19.62 4.44 -5.50
C ARG A 58 19.51 5.47 -6.62
N SER A 59 18.93 6.62 -6.35
CA SER A 59 18.74 7.67 -7.35
C SER A 59 20.07 8.29 -7.72
N LYS A 60 20.37 8.29 -9.03
CA LYS A 60 21.41 9.13 -9.64
C LYS A 60 20.87 10.49 -10.09
N ALA A 61 19.60 10.80 -9.79
CA ALA A 61 18.99 12.06 -10.21
C ALA A 61 19.76 13.24 -9.57
N ASN A 62 20.24 14.15 -10.40
CA ASN A 62 21.06 15.32 -10.03
C ASN A 62 22.46 15.05 -9.48
N SER A 63 23.16 14.03 -9.98
CA SER A 63 24.58 13.82 -9.63
C SER A 63 25.53 14.96 -10.05
N GLU A 64 25.11 15.87 -10.95
CA GLU A 64 25.98 16.90 -11.56
C GLU A 64 25.47 18.34 -11.39
N ASN A 65 24.72 18.66 -10.33
CA ASN A 65 24.11 20.00 -10.11
C ASN A 65 23.22 20.49 -11.26
N ALA A 66 22.65 19.57 -12.05
CA ALA A 66 21.74 19.93 -13.12
C ALA A 66 20.55 20.72 -12.54
N GLN A 67 20.34 21.92 -13.06
CA GLN A 67 19.13 22.72 -12.82
C GLN A 67 18.13 22.40 -13.92
N TRP A 68 16.88 22.19 -13.54
CA TRP A 68 15.83 21.77 -14.46
C TRP A 68 14.73 22.81 -14.39
N SER A 69 14.34 23.35 -15.54
CA SER A 69 13.11 24.11 -15.64
C SER A 69 11.91 23.16 -15.74
N ARG A 70 10.71 23.71 -15.52
CA ARG A 70 9.47 22.96 -15.67
C ARG A 70 9.30 22.43 -17.10
N ASP A 71 9.72 23.21 -18.09
CA ASP A 71 9.59 22.86 -19.50
C ASP A 71 10.56 21.72 -19.87
N ASP A 72 11.79 21.73 -19.33
CA ASP A 72 12.77 20.64 -19.51
C ASP A 72 12.29 19.29 -18.96
N ALA A 73 11.45 19.32 -17.92
CA ALA A 73 10.84 18.11 -17.36
C ALA A 73 9.71 17.56 -18.24
N HIS A 74 8.99 18.44 -18.95
CA HIS A 74 7.91 18.05 -19.86
C HIS A 74 8.43 17.51 -21.19
N ASP A 75 9.56 18.01 -21.69
CA ASP A 75 10.17 17.55 -22.94
C ASP A 75 10.89 16.21 -22.83
N ARG A 76 10.99 15.64 -21.63
CA ARG A 76 11.57 14.32 -21.44
C ARG A 76 10.60 13.25 -21.88
N PRO A 77 10.94 12.44 -22.92
CA PRO A 77 10.08 11.35 -23.33
C PRO A 77 9.94 10.39 -22.16
N TYR A 78 8.68 10.12 -21.77
CA TYR A 78 8.39 9.10 -20.77
C TYR A 78 8.98 7.78 -21.26
N PRO A 79 9.78 7.06 -20.45
CA PRO A 79 10.29 5.77 -20.87
C PRO A 79 9.10 4.84 -21.07
N THR A 80 8.76 4.57 -22.33
CA THR A 80 7.82 3.51 -22.68
C THR A 80 8.45 2.21 -22.19
N ILE A 81 8.01 1.75 -21.03
CA ILE A 81 8.27 0.38 -20.60
C ILE A 81 7.54 -0.48 -21.63
N ALA A 82 8.30 -1.06 -22.56
CA ALA A 82 7.74 -1.97 -23.56
C ALA A 82 6.96 -3.05 -22.80
N PRO A 83 5.68 -3.32 -23.12
CA PRO A 83 4.98 -4.41 -22.50
C PRO A 83 5.71 -5.70 -22.83
N ALA A 84 6.29 -6.32 -21.81
CA ALA A 84 6.67 -7.71 -21.87
C ALA A 84 5.40 -8.55 -22.16
N ILE A 85 5.61 -9.69 -22.82
CA ILE A 85 4.69 -10.81 -23.09
C ILE A 85 3.62 -10.63 -24.19
N THR A 86 4.01 -10.98 -25.44
CA THR A 86 3.10 -11.60 -26.43
C THR A 86 3.21 -13.12 -26.29
N PRO A 87 2.16 -13.86 -25.88
CA PRO A 87 2.15 -15.31 -26.07
C PRO A 87 1.88 -15.61 -27.56
N ALA A 88 2.80 -16.34 -28.17
CA ALA A 88 2.65 -16.86 -29.53
C ALA A 88 1.56 -17.95 -29.61
N GLY A 89 0.80 -17.95 -30.71
CA GLY A 89 -0.26 -18.92 -31.05
C GLY A 89 -1.59 -18.18 -31.24
N THR A 90 -2.31 -18.26 -32.37
CA THR A 90 -2.57 -19.43 -33.22
C THR A 90 -2.94 -18.95 -34.62
N SER A 91 -2.21 -19.45 -35.62
CA SER A 91 -2.59 -19.44 -37.02
C SER A 91 -3.81 -20.35 -37.24
N SER A 92 -4.81 -19.87 -37.99
CA SER A 92 -5.80 -20.70 -38.67
C SER A 92 -6.24 -20.03 -39.98
N PRO A 93 -6.64 -20.83 -41.00
CA PRO A 93 -6.38 -20.49 -42.38
C PRO A 93 -7.53 -19.75 -43.08
N SER A 94 -7.13 -19.10 -44.18
CA SER A 94 -7.93 -18.47 -45.22
C SER A 94 -9.17 -19.28 -45.61
N SER A 95 -10.32 -18.61 -45.68
CA SER A 95 -11.54 -19.07 -46.35
C SER A 95 -12.20 -17.89 -47.07
N SER A 96 -12.78 -18.19 -48.25
CA SER A 96 -13.56 -17.32 -49.15
C SER A 96 -12.73 -16.55 -50.20
N ALA A 97 -13.06 -16.51 -51.48
CA ALA A 97 -14.09 -17.13 -52.33
C ALA A 97 -13.63 -16.98 -53.79
#